data_AF-A0A9P6AHK9-F1
#
_entry.id   AF-A0A9P6AHK9-F1
#
_cell.length_a   1.000
_cell.length_b   1.000
_cell.length_c   1.000
_cell.angle_alpha   90.00
_cell.angle_beta   90.00
_cell.angle_gamma   90.00
#
_symmetry.space_group_name_H-M   'P 1'
#
loop_
_entity.id
_entity.type
_entity.pdbx_description
1 polymer ?
#
loop_
_entity_poly.entity_id
_entity_poly.type
_entity_poly.pdbx_seq_one_letter_code
_entity_poly.pdbx_strand_id
1 'polypeptide(L)'
;MYLGIGQLKNSGIKAIKKIVALWESVSTIKMAIAKLESELTKYVLMDSIAVSSTRFDILTSIEAKAHVLIHLQKDIDAATNYLNLHDKTSAARLNKIKGELFFTLQMNMCAVKVWLCTKLRERKFELANLECAYYQKTWAHIEDAMYRCEPTITTLAKKYNDMLKQMTLFKLDVDDDTWHDIGLEDLEEFEGVLPPWLGDNTVCTGIRFDQEVTNCEGELLRCHLEHEAMHDWSPYTVVLMASYMGQTLDGWAYQIYA
;
A
#
# COMPACT_ATOMS: atom_id res chain seq x y z
N MET A 1 17.84 -9.16 -27.56
CA MET A 1 16.64 -9.96 -27.18
C MET A 1 15.89 -9.15 -26.14
N TYR A 2 14.98 -8.28 -26.57
CA TYR A 2 14.24 -7.40 -25.66
C TYR A 2 13.10 -8.20 -25.03
N LEU A 3 13.28 -8.59 -23.77
CA LEU A 3 12.19 -9.20 -22.99
C LEU A 3 11.09 -8.15 -22.82
N GLY A 4 9.86 -8.48 -23.21
CA GLY A 4 8.71 -7.60 -23.07
C GLY A 4 8.52 -7.19 -21.61
N ILE A 5 8.06 -5.96 -21.37
CA ILE A 5 7.89 -5.34 -20.04
C ILE A 5 7.10 -6.25 -19.07
N GLY A 6 6.16 -7.06 -19.57
CA GLY A 6 5.43 -8.05 -18.77
C GLY A 6 6.28 -9.22 -18.27
N GLN A 7 7.26 -9.71 -19.04
CA GLN A 7 8.15 -10.80 -18.63
C GLN A 7 9.18 -10.35 -17.59
N LEU A 8 9.63 -9.10 -17.68
CA LEU A 8 10.49 -8.48 -16.66
C LEU A 8 9.74 -8.30 -15.32
N LYS A 9 8.46 -7.92 -15.34
CA LYS A 9 7.63 -7.83 -14.11
C LYS A 9 7.45 -9.20 -13.45
N ASN A 10 7.14 -10.24 -14.22
CA ASN A 10 6.93 -11.59 -13.67
C ASN A 10 8.20 -12.24 -13.12
N SER A 11 9.36 -11.98 -13.75
CA SER A 11 10.66 -12.45 -13.24
C SER A 11 11.08 -11.73 -11.96
N GLY A 12 10.84 -10.41 -11.86
CA GLY A 12 11.05 -9.64 -10.63
C GLY A 12 10.18 -10.12 -9.46
N ILE A 13 8.88 -10.35 -9.70
CA ILE A 13 7.96 -10.91 -8.70
C ILE A 13 8.41 -12.28 -8.21
N LYS A 14 8.90 -13.14 -9.13
CA LYS A 14 9.42 -14.46 -8.78
C LYS A 14 10.69 -14.37 -7.92
N ALA A 15 11.58 -13.44 -8.23
CA ALA A 15 12.78 -13.18 -7.42
C ALA A 15 12.44 -12.66 -6.03
N ILE A 16 11.46 -11.75 -5.91
CA ILE A 16 10.98 -11.24 -4.61
C ILE A 16 10.36 -12.37 -3.77
N LYS A 17 9.49 -13.20 -4.35
CA LYS A 17 8.92 -14.38 -3.66
C LYS A 17 10.01 -15.33 -3.16
N LYS A 18 11.07 -15.54 -3.95
CA LYS A 18 12.22 -16.35 -3.53
C LYS A 18 12.96 -15.72 -2.34
N ILE A 19 13.19 -14.41 -2.35
CA ILE A 19 13.84 -13.71 -1.23
C ILE A 19 13.02 -13.81 0.05
N VAL A 20 11.70 -13.61 -0.03
CA VAL A 20 10.80 -13.72 1.13
C VAL A 20 10.84 -15.13 1.72
N ALA A 21 10.76 -16.18 0.90
CA ALA A 21 10.86 -17.56 1.35
C ALA A 21 12.23 -17.88 2.00
N LEU A 22 13.32 -17.31 1.48
CA LEU A 22 14.65 -17.43 2.09
C LEU A 22 14.75 -16.69 3.43
N TRP A 23 14.08 -15.55 3.60
CA TRP A 23 14.02 -14.86 4.89
C TRP A 23 13.23 -15.62 5.94
N GLU A 24 12.13 -16.28 5.55
CA GLU A 24 11.36 -17.16 6.43
C GLU A 24 12.19 -18.36 6.88
N SER A 25 12.95 -18.99 5.98
CA SER A 25 13.85 -20.09 6.34
C SER A 25 15.01 -19.64 7.25
N VAL A 26 15.59 -18.46 7.02
CA VAL A 26 16.60 -17.88 7.93
C VAL A 26 16.01 -17.59 9.31
N SER A 27 14.79 -17.04 9.38
CA SER A 27 14.11 -16.75 10.64
C SER A 27 13.86 -18.02 11.45
N THR A 28 13.36 -19.08 10.82
CA THR A 28 13.10 -20.37 11.48
C THR A 28 14.39 -21.03 11.99
N ILE A 29 15.47 -20.98 11.21
CA ILE A 29 16.78 -21.52 11.63
C ILE A 29 17.37 -20.72 12.79
N LYS A 30 17.27 -19.38 12.78
CA LYS A 30 17.71 -18.53 13.90
C LYS A 30 16.94 -18.84 15.19
N MET A 31 15.62 -19.01 15.10
CA MET A 31 14.81 -19.41 16.26
C MET A 31 15.21 -20.79 16.79
N ALA A 32 15.54 -21.74 15.89
CA ALA A 32 16.01 -23.06 16.28
C ALA A 32 17.40 -23.01 16.96
N ILE A 33 18.32 -22.18 16.47
CA ILE A 33 19.63 -21.96 17.12
C ILE A 33 19.44 -21.34 18.51
N ALA A 34 18.62 -20.29 18.64
CA ALA A 34 18.34 -19.66 19.95
C ALA A 34 17.74 -20.65 20.96
N LYS A 35 16.91 -21.59 20.51
CA LYS A 35 16.37 -22.66 21.35
C LYS A 35 17.45 -23.63 21.81
N LEU A 36 18.36 -24.04 20.90
CA LEU A 36 19.49 -24.91 21.24
C LEU A 36 20.49 -24.22 22.16
N GLU A 37 20.73 -22.91 22.01
CA GLU A 37 21.55 -22.11 22.92
C GLU A 37 20.91 -22.00 24.32
N SER A 38 19.58 -21.82 24.39
CA SER A 38 18.84 -21.87 25.66
C SER A 38 18.83 -23.27 26.30
N GLU A 39 18.95 -24.33 25.50
CA GLU A 39 19.09 -25.69 26.02
C GLU A 39 20.51 -25.93 26.54
N LEU A 40 21.52 -25.44 25.82
CA LEU A 40 22.94 -25.51 26.19
C LEU A 40 23.21 -24.85 27.56
N THR A 41 22.60 -23.68 27.82
CA THR A 41 22.76 -22.93 29.08
C THR A 41 22.31 -23.72 30.32
N LYS A 42 21.42 -24.71 30.20
CA LYS A 42 20.98 -25.56 31.32
C LYS A 42 22.05 -26.53 31.82
N TYR A 43 23.01 -26.86 30.96
CA TYR A 43 24.04 -27.86 31.21
C TYR A 43 25.41 -27.26 31.57
N VAL A 44 25.52 -25.92 31.60
CA VAL A 44 26.79 -25.18 31.82
C VAL A 44 27.42 -25.43 33.19
N LEU A 45 26.65 -25.85 34.19
CA LEU A 45 27.12 -26.07 35.57
C LEU A 45 27.25 -27.56 35.96
N MET A 46 27.07 -28.50 35.02
CA MET A 46 26.96 -29.94 35.35
C MET A 46 27.97 -30.79 34.57
N ASP A 47 29.07 -31.16 35.22
CA ASP A 47 30.16 -31.99 34.66
C ASP A 47 29.95 -33.49 34.95
N SER A 48 28.97 -34.07 34.26
CA SER A 48 28.83 -35.53 34.16
C SER A 48 29.16 -35.99 32.74
N ILE A 49 29.72 -37.19 32.58
CA ILE A 49 30.11 -37.77 31.27
C ILE A 49 28.90 -37.81 30.31
N ALA A 50 27.70 -38.14 30.82
CA ALA A 50 26.47 -38.14 30.03
C ALA A 50 26.03 -36.73 29.59
N VAL A 51 26.29 -35.72 30.44
CA VAL A 51 25.99 -34.31 30.14
C VAL A 51 26.99 -33.73 29.14
N SER A 52 28.23 -34.22 29.14
CA SER A 52 29.27 -33.83 28.17
C SER A 52 28.96 -34.34 26.75
N SER A 53 28.46 -35.58 26.61
CA SER A 53 28.03 -36.13 25.30
C SER A 53 26.86 -35.35 24.71
N THR A 54 25.82 -35.08 25.51
CA THR A 54 24.64 -34.33 25.07
C THR A 54 24.96 -32.87 24.72
N ARG A 55 25.86 -32.23 25.48
CA ARG A 55 26.41 -30.90 25.15
C ARG A 55 27.14 -30.90 23.80
N PHE A 56 27.93 -31.93 23.50
CA PHE A 56 28.64 -32.07 22.24
C PHE A 56 27.68 -32.23 21.05
N ASP A 57 26.62 -33.03 21.20
CA ASP A 57 25.58 -33.21 20.17
C ASP A 57 24.81 -31.90 19.89
N ILE A 58 24.53 -31.10 20.93
CA ILE A 58 23.88 -29.79 20.77
C ILE A 58 24.82 -28.81 20.03
N LEU A 59 26.10 -28.77 20.38
CA LEU A 59 27.08 -27.89 19.73
C LEU A 59 27.27 -28.22 18.25
N THR A 60 27.42 -29.50 17.91
CA THR A 60 27.53 -29.94 16.50
C THR A 60 26.26 -29.62 15.70
N SER A 61 25.08 -29.71 16.32
CA SER A 61 23.81 -29.30 15.72
C SER A 61 23.72 -27.78 15.48
N ILE A 62 24.23 -26.97 16.42
CA ILE A 62 24.32 -25.50 16.26
C ILE A 62 25.27 -25.16 15.11
N GLU A 63 26.46 -25.78 15.06
CA GLU A 63 27.45 -25.57 13.99
C GLU A 63 26.87 -25.93 12.61
N ALA A 64 26.21 -27.08 12.49
CA ALA A 64 25.56 -27.49 11.25
C ALA A 64 24.50 -26.46 10.78
N LYS A 65 23.67 -25.94 11.70
CA LYS A 65 22.66 -24.92 11.39
C LYS A 65 23.29 -23.57 11.04
N ALA A 66 24.39 -23.19 11.68
CA ALA A 66 25.15 -21.98 11.35
C ALA A 66 25.73 -22.04 9.93
N HIS A 67 26.24 -23.20 9.52
CA HIS A 67 26.70 -23.42 8.14
C HIS A 67 25.56 -23.24 7.11
N VAL A 68 24.38 -23.79 7.38
CA VAL A 68 23.20 -23.60 6.50
C VAL A 68 22.80 -22.12 6.42
N LEU A 69 22.85 -21.39 7.54
CA LEU A 69 22.55 -19.96 7.58
C LEU A 69 23.50 -19.16 6.68
N ILE A 70 24.80 -19.47 6.71
CA ILE A 70 25.79 -18.82 5.82
C ILE A 70 25.44 -19.06 4.33
N HIS A 71 25.03 -20.27 3.96
CA HIS A 71 24.62 -20.57 2.59
C HIS A 71 23.35 -19.83 2.18
N LEU A 72 22.32 -19.82 3.03
CA LEU A 72 21.08 -19.08 2.77
C LEU A 72 21.34 -17.57 2.64
N GLN A 73 22.26 -17.02 3.43
CA GLN A 73 22.64 -15.61 3.34
C GLN A 73 23.29 -15.29 1.98
N LYS A 74 24.18 -16.17 1.49
CA LYS A 74 24.77 -16.04 0.14
C LYS A 74 23.72 -16.11 -0.96
N ASP A 75 22.71 -16.97 -0.82
CA ASP A 75 21.61 -17.08 -1.78
C ASP A 75 20.70 -15.83 -1.79
N ILE A 76 20.49 -15.22 -0.62
CA ILE A 76 19.80 -13.92 -0.49
C ILE A 76 20.62 -12.83 -1.19
N ASP A 77 21.94 -12.79 -0.95
CA ASP A 77 22.82 -11.80 -1.57
C ASP A 77 22.85 -11.97 -3.11
N ALA A 78 22.87 -13.21 -3.62
CA ALA A 78 22.79 -13.48 -5.06
C ALA A 78 21.44 -13.10 -5.68
N ALA A 79 20.32 -13.40 -4.99
CA ALA A 79 18.99 -13.05 -5.46
C ALA A 79 18.71 -11.53 -5.41
N THR A 80 19.28 -10.83 -4.43
CA THR A 80 19.21 -9.37 -4.33
C THR A 80 20.11 -8.68 -5.36
N ASN A 81 21.28 -9.25 -5.67
CA ASN A 81 22.15 -8.80 -6.78
C ASN A 81 21.44 -8.89 -8.14
N TYR A 82 20.67 -9.94 -8.38
CA TYR A 82 19.86 -10.08 -9.61
C TYR A 82 18.81 -8.96 -9.78
N LEU A 83 18.30 -8.40 -8.67
CA LEU A 83 17.32 -7.32 -8.69
C LEU A 83 17.93 -5.91 -8.77
N ASN A 84 19.26 -5.78 -8.93
CA ASN A 84 19.97 -4.49 -9.01
C ASN A 84 19.66 -3.52 -7.84
N LEU A 85 19.33 -4.05 -6.67
CA LEU A 85 19.12 -3.25 -5.45
C LEU A 85 20.43 -2.78 -4.82
N HIS A 86 21.58 -3.17 -5.39
CA HIS A 86 22.90 -2.92 -4.83
C HIS A 86 23.57 -1.72 -5.48
N ASP A 87 22.98 -0.54 -5.34
CA ASP A 87 23.83 0.63 -5.17
C ASP A 87 23.84 0.89 -3.66
N LYS A 88 25.01 0.76 -3.00
CA LYS A 88 25.14 1.16 -1.59
C LYS A 88 24.64 2.60 -1.41
N THR A 89 24.74 3.41 -2.47
CA THR A 89 24.18 4.74 -2.59
C THR A 89 22.65 4.75 -2.63
N SER A 90 21.97 3.81 -3.30
CA SER A 90 20.51 3.69 -3.30
C SER A 90 19.96 3.16 -1.98
N ALA A 91 20.64 2.22 -1.32
CA ALA A 91 20.27 1.76 0.03
C ALA A 91 20.52 2.85 1.08
N ALA A 92 21.64 3.58 0.98
CA ALA A 92 21.93 4.74 1.82
C ALA A 92 20.99 5.92 1.55
N ARG A 93 20.65 6.20 0.28
CA ARG A 93 19.61 7.18 -0.11
C ARG A 93 18.25 6.76 0.42
N LEU A 94 17.87 5.49 0.32
CA LEU A 94 16.62 4.99 0.88
C LEU A 94 16.59 5.14 2.41
N ASN A 95 17.69 4.83 3.10
CA ASN A 95 17.78 5.04 4.55
C ASN A 95 17.77 6.52 4.93
N LYS A 96 18.38 7.40 4.13
CA LYS A 96 18.30 8.86 4.27
C LYS A 96 16.86 9.35 4.06
N ILE A 97 16.21 8.95 2.97
CA ILE A 97 14.80 9.27 2.64
C ILE A 97 13.85 8.74 3.71
N LYS A 98 14.10 7.54 4.25
CA LYS A 98 13.31 6.97 5.36
C LYS A 98 13.47 7.75 6.67
N GLY A 99 14.62 8.39 6.88
CA GLY A 99 14.89 9.22 8.06
C GLY A 99 14.36 10.65 7.93
N GLU A 100 14.14 11.14 6.72
CA GLU A 100 13.58 12.47 6.50
C GLU A 100 12.06 12.48 6.74
N LEU A 101 11.68 13.24 7.77
CA LEU A 101 10.30 13.36 8.26
C LEU A 101 9.30 13.72 7.14
N PHE A 102 9.74 14.53 6.16
CA PHE A 102 8.93 14.94 5.03
C PHE A 102 8.43 13.75 4.18
N PHE A 103 9.31 12.84 3.80
CA PHE A 103 8.95 11.68 2.98
C PHE A 103 8.13 10.67 3.77
N THR A 104 8.42 10.49 5.06
CA THR A 104 7.61 9.64 5.94
C THR A 104 6.19 10.18 6.10
N LEU A 105 6.04 11.50 6.33
CA LEU A 105 4.74 12.16 6.38
C LEU A 105 4.01 12.02 5.04
N GLN A 106 4.68 12.24 3.91
CA GLN A 106 4.09 12.13 2.58
C GLN A 106 3.62 10.70 2.26
N MET A 107 4.42 9.68 2.57
CA MET A 107 4.03 8.28 2.43
C MET A 107 2.83 7.93 3.30
N ASN A 108 2.86 8.34 4.57
CA ASN A 108 1.77 8.11 5.51
C ASN A 108 0.49 8.82 5.07
N MET A 109 0.57 10.06 4.58
CA MET A 109 -0.57 10.78 4.02
C MET A 109 -1.12 10.12 2.77
N CYS A 110 -0.26 9.63 1.88
CA CYS A 110 -0.70 8.91 0.69
C CYS A 110 -1.46 7.63 1.08
N ALA A 111 -0.95 6.87 2.06
CA ALA A 111 -1.62 5.70 2.59
C ALA A 111 -2.98 6.05 3.23
N VAL A 112 -3.05 7.11 4.04
CA VAL A 112 -4.30 7.58 4.66
C VAL A 112 -5.28 8.06 3.60
N LYS A 113 -4.83 8.77 2.56
CA LYS A 113 -5.66 9.22 1.43
C LYS A 113 -6.25 8.04 0.68
N VAL A 114 -5.43 7.03 0.34
CA VAL A 114 -5.90 5.80 -0.32
C VAL A 114 -6.93 5.10 0.56
N TRP A 115 -6.68 4.97 1.86
CA TRP A 115 -7.62 4.31 2.77
C TRP A 115 -8.93 5.10 2.94
N LEU A 116 -8.85 6.44 3.00
CA LEU A 116 -10.01 7.32 3.02
C LEU A 116 -10.84 7.15 1.74
N CYS A 117 -10.20 7.12 0.56
CA CYS A 117 -10.88 6.87 -0.70
C CYS A 117 -11.55 5.49 -0.71
N THR A 118 -10.89 4.45 -0.21
CA THR A 118 -11.48 3.10 -0.08
C THR A 118 -12.69 3.12 0.85
N LYS A 119 -12.60 3.77 2.02
CA LYS A 119 -13.72 3.89 2.96
C LYS A 119 -14.89 4.72 2.41
N LEU A 120 -14.62 5.76 1.63
CA LEU A 120 -15.65 6.51 0.93
C LEU A 120 -16.33 5.69 -0.16
N ARG A 121 -15.58 4.85 -0.89
CA ARG A 121 -16.15 3.90 -1.86
C ARG A 121 -17.01 2.85 -1.17
N GLU A 122 -16.49 2.20 -0.14
CA GLU A 122 -17.26 1.28 0.71
C GLU A 122 -18.54 1.95 1.21
N ARG A 123 -18.46 3.21 1.67
CA ARG A 123 -19.62 3.97 2.12
C ARG A 123 -20.64 4.23 1.00
N LYS A 124 -20.18 4.57 -0.20
CA LYS A 124 -21.04 4.74 -1.37
C LYS A 124 -21.80 3.44 -1.69
N PHE A 125 -21.11 2.29 -1.65
CA PHE A 125 -21.74 0.98 -1.85
C PHE A 125 -22.71 0.62 -0.72
N GLU A 126 -22.33 0.86 0.54
CA GLU A 126 -23.19 0.64 1.69
C GLU A 126 -24.45 1.50 1.64
N LEU A 127 -24.34 2.78 1.25
CA LEU A 127 -25.49 3.68 1.09
C LEU A 127 -26.44 3.19 -0.02
N ALA A 128 -25.91 2.82 -1.18
CA ALA A 128 -26.72 2.22 -2.24
C ALA A 128 -27.42 0.93 -1.78
N ASN A 129 -26.73 0.11 -0.98
CA ASN A 129 -27.32 -1.09 -0.39
C ASN A 129 -28.39 -0.79 0.67
N LEU A 130 -28.19 0.25 1.49
CA LEU A 130 -29.16 0.71 2.49
C LEU A 130 -30.39 1.35 1.85
N GLU A 131 -30.21 2.08 0.74
CA GLU A 131 -31.30 2.61 -0.09
C GLU A 131 -32.17 1.50 -0.66
N CYS A 132 -31.55 0.42 -1.16
CA CYS A 132 -32.28 -0.77 -1.60
C CYS A 132 -32.94 -1.53 -0.43
N ALA A 133 -32.31 -1.57 0.74
CA ALA A 133 -32.82 -2.25 1.94
C ALA A 133 -33.85 -1.40 2.73
N TYR A 134 -34.04 -0.14 2.38
CA TYR A 134 -34.99 0.78 3.02
C TYR A 134 -36.42 0.23 3.04
N TYR A 135 -36.80 -0.54 2.02
CA TYR A 135 -38.11 -1.18 1.95
C TYR A 135 -38.24 -2.47 2.79
N GLN A 136 -37.15 -2.99 3.35
CA GLN A 136 -37.10 -4.30 4.02
C GLN A 136 -36.60 -4.26 5.47
N LYS A 137 -35.91 -3.19 5.90
CA LYS A 137 -35.31 -3.07 7.24
C LYS A 137 -35.91 -1.91 8.04
N THR A 138 -35.90 -2.02 9.36
CA THR A 138 -36.34 -0.95 10.26
C THR A 138 -35.31 0.19 10.29
N TRP A 139 -35.80 1.43 10.43
CA TRP A 139 -34.99 2.64 10.45
C TRP A 139 -33.87 2.61 11.50
N ALA A 140 -34.09 2.00 12.66
CA ALA A 140 -33.08 1.85 13.72
C ALA A 140 -31.85 1.02 13.29
N HIS A 141 -32.02 0.00 12.44
CA HIS A 141 -30.89 -0.78 11.91
C HIS A 141 -30.11 -0.02 10.83
N ILE A 142 -30.80 0.83 10.06
CA ILE A 142 -30.19 1.72 9.08
C ILE A 142 -29.38 2.79 9.82
N GLU A 143 -29.98 3.40 10.84
CA GLU A 143 -29.36 4.43 11.69
C GLU A 143 -28.09 3.90 12.40
N ASP A 144 -28.14 2.73 13.03
CA ASP A 144 -26.98 2.11 13.68
C ASP A 144 -25.88 1.70 12.68
N ALA A 145 -26.22 1.37 11.43
CA ALA A 145 -25.23 1.17 10.36
C ALA A 145 -24.59 2.49 9.91
N MET A 146 -25.36 3.59 9.87
CA MET A 146 -24.85 4.92 9.55
C MET A 146 -23.87 5.43 10.62
N TYR A 147 -24.21 5.29 11.90
CA TYR A 147 -23.39 5.78 13.01
C TYR A 147 -22.11 4.97 13.27
N ARG A 148 -22.05 3.69 12.90
CA ARG A 148 -20.84 2.87 13.09
C ARG A 148 -19.69 3.24 12.15
N CYS A 149 -19.99 3.66 10.92
CA CYS A 149 -18.97 3.95 9.91
C CYS A 149 -18.49 5.41 9.91
N GLU A 150 -19.34 6.36 10.33
CA GLU A 150 -19.04 7.79 10.46
C GLU A 150 -17.79 8.14 11.30
N PRO A 151 -17.56 7.54 12.50
CA PRO A 151 -16.36 7.85 13.29
C PRO A 151 -15.08 7.40 12.59
N THR A 152 -15.12 6.35 11.77
CA THR A 152 -13.93 5.86 11.05
C THR A 152 -13.53 6.81 9.92
N ILE A 153 -14.49 7.32 9.15
CA ILE A 153 -14.19 8.28 8.06
C ILE A 153 -13.73 9.62 8.63
N THR A 154 -14.39 10.10 9.69
CA THR A 154 -14.04 11.38 10.33
C THR A 154 -12.67 11.33 11.02
N THR A 155 -12.31 10.21 11.67
CA THR A 155 -10.97 10.04 12.28
C THR A 155 -9.86 10.02 11.23
N LEU A 156 -10.09 9.40 10.07
CA LEU A 156 -9.14 9.44 8.96
C LEU A 156 -8.97 10.81 8.34
N ALA A 157 -10.08 11.50 8.11
CA ALA A 157 -10.05 12.84 7.57
C ALA A 157 -9.27 13.78 8.52
N LYS A 158 -9.52 13.69 9.83
CA LYS A 158 -8.74 14.41 10.86
C LYS A 158 -7.26 14.05 10.79
N LYS A 159 -6.92 12.76 10.78
CA LYS A 159 -5.54 12.28 10.71
C LYS A 159 -4.81 12.76 9.44
N TYR A 160 -5.48 12.74 8.29
CA TYR A 160 -4.96 13.26 7.03
C TYR A 160 -4.69 14.77 7.12
N ASN A 161 -5.65 15.53 7.64
CA ASN A 161 -5.54 16.98 7.80
C ASN A 161 -4.43 17.38 8.78
N ASP A 162 -4.24 16.61 9.87
CA ASP A 162 -3.17 16.86 10.84
C ASP A 162 -1.79 16.58 10.25
N MET A 163 -1.64 15.51 9.46
CA MET A 163 -0.40 15.25 8.72
C MET A 163 -0.14 16.31 7.65
N LEU A 164 -1.19 16.81 6.99
CA LEU A 164 -1.08 17.90 6.01
C LEU A 164 -0.58 19.18 6.68
N LYS A 165 -1.11 19.53 7.86
CA LYS A 165 -0.62 20.67 8.66
C LYS A 165 0.85 20.53 9.04
N GLN A 166 1.26 19.33 9.43
CA GLN A 166 2.67 19.04 9.72
C GLN A 166 3.51 19.21 8.46
N MET A 167 3.05 18.77 7.28
CA MET A 167 3.75 18.94 6.02
C MET A 167 3.83 20.40 5.54
N THR A 168 2.77 21.20 5.75
CA THR A 168 2.77 22.63 5.43
C THR A 168 3.67 23.43 6.37
N LEU A 169 3.91 22.96 7.60
CA LEU A 169 4.93 23.51 8.49
C LEU A 169 6.36 23.33 7.94
N PHE A 170 6.57 22.37 7.04
CA PHE A 170 7.81 22.19 6.28
C PHE A 170 7.80 22.91 4.91
N LYS A 171 6.76 23.68 4.60
CA LYS A 171 6.60 24.32 3.29
C LYS A 171 6.27 25.80 3.46
N LEU A 172 7.27 26.62 3.12
CA LEU A 172 7.34 28.08 3.09
C LEU A 172 7.91 28.71 4.38
N ASP A 173 9.23 28.83 4.38
CA ASP A 173 9.84 30.04 4.92
C ASP A 173 9.38 31.20 4.01
N VAL A 174 8.55 32.08 4.53
CA VAL A 174 8.05 33.26 3.79
C VAL A 174 9.18 34.29 3.60
N ASP A 175 10.30 34.11 4.32
CA ASP A 175 11.51 34.91 4.20
C ASP A 175 12.59 34.26 3.30
N ASP A 176 12.29 33.16 2.59
CA ASP A 176 13.21 32.62 1.58
C ASP A 176 13.29 33.61 0.41
N ASP A 177 14.51 34.10 0.10
CA ASP A 177 14.87 35.11 -0.92
C ASP A 177 14.38 34.78 -2.36
N THR A 178 13.60 33.72 -2.53
CA THR A 178 12.99 33.30 -3.79
C THR A 178 11.81 34.18 -4.21
N TRP A 179 11.16 34.90 -3.28
CA TRP A 179 10.13 35.90 -3.60
C TRP A 179 10.75 37.27 -3.93
N HIS A 180 11.73 37.30 -4.84
CA HIS A 180 12.01 38.55 -5.54
C HIS A 180 10.74 38.98 -6.28
N ASP A 181 10.39 40.27 -6.18
CA ASP A 181 9.28 40.95 -6.85
C ASP A 181 9.42 40.93 -8.39
N ILE A 182 9.49 39.74 -8.97
CA ILE A 182 9.50 39.56 -10.42
C ILE A 182 8.07 39.77 -10.91
N GLY A 183 7.77 41.00 -11.33
CA GLY A 183 6.56 41.33 -12.09
C GLY A 183 5.49 42.14 -11.35
N LEU A 184 5.81 42.73 -10.20
CA LEU A 184 4.91 43.70 -9.54
C LEU A 184 5.18 45.16 -9.96
N GLU A 185 6.19 45.41 -10.79
CA GLU A 185 6.53 46.75 -11.28
C GLU A 185 5.52 47.30 -12.32
N ASP A 186 4.67 46.44 -12.91
CA ASP A 186 3.73 46.82 -13.97
C ASP A 186 2.25 46.90 -13.52
N LEU A 187 1.94 46.70 -12.22
CA LEU A 187 0.54 46.71 -11.75
C LEU A 187 -0.07 48.10 -11.57
N GLU A 188 0.67 49.18 -11.81
CA GLU A 188 0.12 50.54 -11.79
C GLU A 188 -0.80 50.85 -13.00
N GLU A 189 -0.90 49.94 -14.00
CA GLU A 189 -1.68 50.18 -15.23
C GLU A 189 -2.87 49.22 -15.44
N PHE A 190 -3.37 48.51 -14.41
CA PHE A 190 -4.67 47.83 -14.52
C PHE A 190 -5.81 48.79 -14.21
N GLU A 191 -6.15 49.59 -15.22
CA GLU A 191 -7.29 50.50 -15.26
C GLU A 191 -8.61 49.70 -15.14
N GLY A 192 -9.01 49.34 -13.92
CA GLY A 192 -10.38 49.06 -13.48
C GLY A 192 -11.20 47.93 -14.15
N VAL A 193 -10.71 47.25 -15.19
CA VAL A 193 -11.48 46.22 -15.91
C VAL A 193 -11.17 44.85 -15.32
N LEU A 194 -12.13 44.29 -14.59
CA LEU A 194 -12.06 42.92 -14.08
C LEU A 194 -11.93 41.93 -15.25
N PRO A 195 -11.05 40.92 -15.15
CA PRO A 195 -10.92 39.89 -16.16
C PRO A 195 -12.27 39.20 -16.43
N PRO A 196 -12.62 38.87 -17.69
CA PRO A 196 -13.93 38.32 -18.04
C PRO A 196 -14.27 37.00 -17.33
N TRP A 197 -13.30 36.15 -17.03
CA TRP A 197 -13.51 34.92 -16.27
C TRP A 197 -13.88 35.15 -14.80
N LEU A 198 -13.77 36.40 -14.32
CA LEU A 198 -14.12 36.83 -12.97
C LEU A 198 -15.35 37.76 -12.94
N GLY A 199 -15.58 38.55 -14.00
CA GLY A 199 -16.67 39.54 -14.07
C GLY A 199 -17.85 39.18 -14.97
N ASP A 200 -17.67 38.31 -15.97
CA ASP A 200 -18.71 37.94 -16.93
C ASP A 200 -19.31 36.57 -16.58
N ASN A 201 -20.56 36.60 -16.09
CA ASN A 201 -21.28 35.40 -15.69
C ASN A 201 -21.45 34.39 -16.85
N THR A 202 -21.46 34.85 -18.11
CA THR A 202 -21.53 33.95 -19.27
C THR A 202 -20.23 33.17 -19.46
N VAL A 203 -19.09 33.83 -19.27
CA VAL A 203 -17.77 33.19 -19.31
C VAL A 203 -17.60 32.24 -18.12
N CYS A 204 -17.99 32.65 -16.90
CA CYS A 204 -17.90 31.80 -15.72
C CYS A 204 -18.77 30.54 -15.85
N THR A 205 -20.00 30.68 -16.34
CA THR A 205 -20.90 29.54 -16.57
C THR A 205 -20.37 28.64 -17.69
N GLY A 206 -19.83 29.21 -18.77
CA GLY A 206 -19.18 28.46 -19.84
C GLY A 206 -18.01 27.59 -19.36
N ILE A 207 -17.12 28.15 -18.55
CA ILE A 207 -15.98 27.41 -17.94
C ILE A 207 -16.48 26.25 -17.07
N ARG A 208 -17.56 26.48 -16.31
CA ARG A 208 -18.15 25.44 -15.45
C ARG A 208 -18.74 24.29 -16.28
N PHE A 209 -19.46 24.59 -17.35
CA PHE A 209 -20.00 23.56 -18.24
C PHE A 209 -18.88 22.78 -18.95
N ASP A 210 -17.84 23.45 -19.42
CA ASP A 210 -16.69 22.82 -20.05
C ASP A 210 -15.96 21.84 -19.11
N GLN A 211 -15.78 22.25 -17.84
CA GLN A 211 -15.26 21.37 -16.79
C GLN A 211 -16.17 20.17 -16.51
N GLU A 212 -17.49 20.37 -16.52
CA GLU A 212 -18.45 19.30 -16.28
C GLU A 212 -18.43 18.26 -17.41
N VAL A 213 -18.35 18.71 -18.67
CA VAL A 213 -18.17 17.84 -19.84
C VAL A 213 -16.86 17.06 -19.74
N THR A 214 -15.74 17.74 -19.46
CA THR A 214 -14.42 17.10 -19.30
C THR A 214 -14.44 16.04 -18.20
N ASN A 215 -15.12 16.32 -17.08
CA ASN A 215 -15.28 15.37 -15.98
C ASN A 215 -16.12 14.15 -16.40
N CYS A 216 -17.23 14.36 -17.11
CA CYS A 216 -18.08 13.28 -17.63
C CYS A 216 -17.31 12.37 -18.60
N GLU A 217 -16.52 12.94 -19.51
CA GLU A 217 -15.67 12.17 -20.43
C GLU A 217 -14.61 11.34 -19.67
N GLY A 218 -13.99 11.92 -18.64
CA GLY A 218 -13.05 11.22 -17.77
C GLY A 218 -13.69 10.06 -17.00
N GLU A 219 -14.92 10.24 -16.49
CA GLU A 219 -15.68 9.20 -15.80
C GLU A 219 -16.06 8.06 -16.75
N LEU A 220 -16.47 8.36 -17.99
CA LEU A 220 -16.75 7.36 -19.02
C LEU A 220 -15.51 6.52 -19.35
N LEU A 221 -14.34 7.16 -19.51
CA LEU A 221 -13.09 6.47 -19.75
C LEU A 221 -12.74 5.54 -18.58
N ARG A 222 -12.95 6.00 -17.34
CA ARG A 222 -12.73 5.17 -16.16
C ARG A 222 -13.67 3.96 -16.13
N CYS A 223 -14.95 4.15 -16.38
CA CYS A 223 -15.92 3.06 -16.46
C CYS A 223 -15.56 2.03 -17.55
N HIS A 224 -15.04 2.49 -18.69
CA HIS A 224 -14.59 1.60 -19.76
C HIS A 224 -13.40 0.73 -19.31
N LEU A 225 -12.39 1.34 -18.68
CA LEU A 225 -11.21 0.62 -18.16
C LEU A 225 -11.59 -0.35 -17.03
N GLU A 226 -12.52 0.04 -16.15
CA GLU A 226 -13.05 -0.84 -15.11
C GLU A 226 -13.83 -2.02 -15.70
N HIS A 227 -14.60 -1.80 -16.77
CA HIS A 227 -15.30 -2.85 -17.50
C HIS A 227 -14.33 -3.83 -18.17
N GLU A 228 -13.29 -3.35 -18.85
CA GLU A 228 -12.23 -4.18 -19.42
C GLU A 228 -11.51 -4.99 -18.33
N ALA A 229 -11.16 -4.35 -17.21
CA ALA A 229 -10.56 -5.04 -16.07
C ALA A 229 -11.50 -6.12 -15.51
N MET A 230 -12.80 -5.86 -15.39
CA MET A 230 -13.76 -6.85 -14.89
C MET A 230 -13.91 -8.03 -15.86
N HIS A 231 -13.88 -7.77 -17.18
CA HIS A 231 -13.86 -8.81 -18.21
C HIS A 231 -12.61 -9.70 -18.15
N ASP A 232 -11.43 -9.11 -17.94
CA ASP A 232 -10.17 -9.86 -17.79
C ASP A 232 -10.16 -10.76 -16.53
N TRP A 233 -10.89 -10.36 -15.48
CA TRP A 233 -10.93 -11.08 -14.21
C TRP A 233 -11.96 -12.23 -14.23
N SER A 234 -13.04 -12.11 -15.01
CA SER A 234 -14.20 -13.00 -15.02
C SER A 234 -13.91 -14.51 -15.17
N PRO A 235 -13.01 -15.00 -16.05
CA PRO A 235 -12.83 -16.45 -16.20
C PRO A 235 -11.96 -17.09 -15.12
N TYR A 236 -10.94 -16.37 -14.62
CA TYR A 236 -9.93 -16.96 -13.74
C TYR A 236 -10.29 -16.87 -12.26
N THR A 237 -10.98 -15.80 -11.82
CA THR A 237 -11.30 -15.62 -10.40
C THR A 237 -12.45 -16.50 -9.94
N VAL A 238 -13.44 -16.76 -10.79
CA VAL A 238 -14.54 -17.68 -10.44
C VAL A 238 -14.02 -19.10 -10.25
N VAL A 239 -13.08 -19.54 -11.10
CA VAL A 239 -12.45 -20.86 -11.01
C VAL A 239 -11.47 -20.94 -9.82
N LEU A 240 -10.68 -19.88 -9.56
CA LEU A 240 -9.80 -19.81 -8.39
C LEU A 240 -10.57 -19.69 -7.07
N MET A 241 -11.68 -18.96 -7.02
CA MET A 241 -12.53 -18.88 -5.82
C MET A 241 -13.31 -20.18 -5.59
N ALA A 242 -13.79 -20.85 -6.64
CA ALA A 242 -14.40 -22.17 -6.52
C ALA A 242 -13.39 -23.22 -6.00
N SER A 243 -12.13 -23.18 -6.46
CA SER A 243 -11.09 -24.08 -5.97
C SER A 243 -10.62 -23.75 -4.55
N TYR A 244 -10.56 -22.46 -4.17
CA TYR A 244 -10.18 -22.02 -2.83
C TYR A 244 -11.27 -22.28 -1.78
N MET A 245 -12.54 -22.28 -2.18
CA MET A 245 -13.68 -22.58 -1.29
C MET A 245 -14.10 -24.06 -1.28
N GLY A 246 -13.43 -24.93 -2.07
CA GLY A 246 -13.63 -26.38 -2.03
C GLY A 246 -15.02 -26.85 -2.51
N GLN A 247 -15.71 -26.07 -3.34
CA GLN A 247 -17.06 -26.40 -3.84
C GLN A 247 -17.05 -26.60 -5.36
N THR A 248 -17.85 -27.56 -5.84
CA THR A 248 -18.03 -27.84 -7.27
C THR A 248 -18.86 -26.74 -7.94
N LEU A 249 -18.47 -26.37 -9.17
CA LEU A 249 -19.04 -25.29 -9.99
C LEU A 249 -20.58 -25.35 -10.16
N ASP A 250 -21.17 -26.55 -10.04
CA ASP A 250 -22.60 -26.79 -10.25
C ASP A 250 -23.51 -26.09 -9.23
N GLY A 251 -23.00 -25.75 -8.04
CA GLY A 251 -23.80 -25.08 -7.00
C GLY A 251 -24.09 -23.60 -7.28
N TRP A 252 -23.23 -22.92 -8.04
CA TRP A 252 -23.33 -21.47 -8.29
C TRP A 252 -24.12 -21.15 -9.56
N ALA A 253 -24.09 -22.03 -10.56
CA ALA A 253 -24.85 -21.84 -11.80
C ALA A 253 -26.37 -21.76 -11.55
N TYR A 254 -26.87 -22.41 -10.49
CA TYR A 254 -28.29 -22.40 -10.12
C TYR A 254 -28.75 -21.15 -9.35
N GLN A 255 -27.85 -20.35 -8.77
CA GLN A 255 -28.20 -19.16 -7.99
C GLN A 255 -28.07 -17.84 -8.75
N ILE A 256 -27.39 -17.83 -9.89
CA ILE A 256 -27.25 -16.63 -10.72
C ILE A 256 -28.38 -16.49 -11.75
N TYR A 257 -29.14 -17.57 -12.02
CA TYR A 257 -30.24 -17.60 -12.99
C TYR A 257 -31.64 -17.82 -12.39
N ALA A 258 -31.80 -17.65 -11.07
CA ALA A 258 -33.10 -17.65 -10.38
C ALA A 258 -33.27 -16.34 -9.59
#